data_AF-W4H609-F1
#
_entry.id   AF-W4H609-F1
#
_cell.length_a   1.000
_cell.length_b   1.000
_cell.length_c   1.000
_cell.angle_alpha   90.00
_cell.angle_beta   90.00
_cell.angle_gamma   90.00
#
_symmetry.space_group_name_H-M   'P 1'
#
loop_
_entity.id
_entity.type
_entity.pdbx_description
1 polymer ?
#
loop_
_entity_poly.entity_id
_entity_poly.type
_entity_poly.pdbx_seq_one_letter_code
_entity_poly.pdbx_strand_id
1 'polypeptide(L)'
;MHLRSRNAVLRQTQHVAMPAVHRKRGASGTSKSIKMEVKTEAMESLNPKAEENSGFKEEQLGVVVVPAMKLEVVETGSFVKDEEPTVGIKTDDEANSRKMVKKSKHAHAPVNWKAMWDGIAGMRAEKSAAVDAQGCETFNDMTLDPPVRRFHVLVACMLSSQTKDPVTAAAMGRLRAHGLTVESMLAIKQADLAAMLRPVGFFNNKAKYIQQTCATLQSLYQSDIPSTYEGLVALPGVGPKMATLTMSCAWNNTVGICVDIHVHRIANRLGWAKTWAKGGKSQDPEKTRKELEDWLPREHWHEINVLLVGFGQQLCTPLRPKCDSCAINHLCPSAFKKASP
;
A
#
# COMPACT_ATOMS: atom_id res chain seq x y z
N MET A 1 9.42 49.62 46.28
CA MET A 1 10.35 49.90 45.15
C MET A 1 10.24 48.77 44.14
N HIS A 2 10.13 49.12 42.87
CA HIS A 2 9.90 48.25 41.73
C HIS A 2 11.03 47.25 41.48
N LEU A 3 10.70 46.01 41.10
CA LEU A 3 11.48 45.25 40.12
C LEU A 3 10.54 44.39 39.26
N ARG A 4 10.43 44.82 37.99
CA ARG A 4 9.77 44.14 36.87
C ARG A 4 10.59 42.90 36.51
N SER A 5 9.96 41.73 36.38
CA SER A 5 10.53 40.63 35.60
C SER A 5 9.76 40.49 34.29
N ARG A 6 10.46 40.75 33.19
CA ARG A 6 10.00 40.64 31.80
C ARG A 6 10.19 39.18 31.35
N ASN A 7 9.11 38.47 31.04
CA ASN A 7 9.21 37.25 30.23
C ASN A 7 9.06 37.63 28.76
N ALA A 8 10.18 37.62 28.04
CA ALA A 8 10.22 37.68 26.59
C ALA A 8 10.05 36.26 26.03
N VAL A 9 8.98 36.00 25.28
CA VAL A 9 8.83 34.78 24.50
C VAL A 9 9.47 35.00 23.13
N LEU A 10 10.66 34.42 22.94
CA LEU A 10 11.33 34.29 21.64
C LEU A 10 10.48 33.39 20.73
N ARG A 11 9.89 33.97 19.68
CA ARG A 11 9.34 33.21 18.54
C ARG A 11 10.52 32.76 17.67
N GLN A 12 10.87 31.47 17.71
CA GLN A 12 11.69 30.86 16.66
C GLN A 12 10.77 30.30 15.57
N THR A 13 10.73 30.95 14.43
CA THR A 13 10.21 30.40 13.17
C THR A 13 11.29 29.54 12.52
N GLN A 14 11.12 28.22 12.48
CA GLN A 14 11.94 27.36 11.63
C GLN A 14 11.34 27.34 10.21
N HIS A 15 12.07 27.92 9.25
CA HIS A 15 11.81 27.73 7.82
C HIS A 15 12.49 26.42 7.36
N VAL A 16 11.70 25.44 6.91
CA VAL A 16 12.23 24.28 6.19
C VAL A 16 12.11 24.56 4.69
N ALA A 17 13.24 24.86 4.05
CA ALA A 17 13.35 24.95 2.60
C ALA A 17 13.61 23.54 2.01
N MET A 18 12.87 23.16 0.97
CA MET A 18 13.19 21.98 0.14
C MET A 18 13.64 22.42 -1.27
N PRO A 19 14.57 21.68 -1.90
CA PRO A 19 15.29 22.13 -3.10
C PRO A 19 14.45 22.03 -4.39
N ALA A 20 14.69 22.99 -5.28
CA ALA A 20 14.05 23.09 -6.58
C ALA A 20 14.47 21.96 -7.53
N VAL A 21 13.50 21.20 -8.04
CA VAL A 21 13.71 20.25 -9.15
C VAL A 21 13.63 21.02 -10.47
N HIS A 22 14.76 21.09 -11.18
CA HIS A 22 14.84 21.58 -12.55
C HIS A 22 13.96 20.75 -13.50
N ARG A 23 12.94 21.36 -14.10
CA ARG A 23 12.19 20.78 -15.22
C ARG A 23 12.48 21.56 -16.51
N LYS A 24 12.95 20.83 -17.51
CA LYS A 24 13.24 21.30 -18.88
C LYS A 24 12.00 21.91 -19.55
N ARG A 25 12.26 22.96 -20.34
CA ARG A 25 11.34 23.77 -21.14
C ARG A 25 10.56 22.94 -22.18
N GLY A 26 9.28 23.28 -22.38
CA GLY A 26 8.52 22.92 -23.58
C GLY A 26 7.00 22.96 -23.39
N ALA A 27 6.34 23.88 -24.11
CA ALA A 27 4.90 24.04 -24.34
C ALA A 27 4.06 24.78 -23.27
N SER A 28 3.47 25.88 -23.73
CA SER A 28 2.67 26.89 -23.04
C SER A 28 1.29 26.38 -22.61
N GLY A 29 1.00 26.49 -21.32
CA GLY A 29 -0.36 26.43 -20.77
C GLY A 29 -0.40 27.33 -19.55
N THR A 30 -1.35 28.27 -19.50
CA THR A 30 -1.54 29.22 -18.40
C THR A 30 -1.97 28.47 -17.14
N SER A 31 -1.05 28.27 -16.18
CA SER A 31 -1.36 27.74 -14.85
C SER A 31 -1.92 28.83 -13.95
N LYS A 32 -3.19 28.69 -13.52
CA LYS A 32 -3.73 29.44 -12.37
C LYS A 32 -3.32 28.72 -11.08
N SER A 33 -2.56 29.39 -10.22
CA SER A 33 -2.20 28.90 -8.88
C SER A 33 -3.34 29.18 -7.90
N ILE A 34 -3.75 28.16 -7.15
CA ILE A 34 -4.65 28.29 -6.00
C ILE A 34 -3.78 28.36 -4.74
N LYS A 35 -3.83 29.49 -4.01
CA LYS A 35 -3.28 29.61 -2.66
C LYS A 35 -4.38 29.26 -1.66
N MET A 36 -4.12 28.32 -0.74
CA MET A 36 -4.94 28.11 0.45
C MET A 36 -4.22 28.73 1.65
N GLU A 37 -4.82 29.75 2.27
CA GLU A 37 -4.42 30.28 3.57
C GLU A 37 -5.37 29.73 4.65
N VAL A 38 -4.83 29.09 5.67
CA VAL A 38 -5.58 28.71 6.87
C VAL A 38 -5.32 29.80 7.93
N LYS A 39 -6.35 30.58 8.27
CA LYS A 39 -6.31 31.49 9.42
C LYS A 39 -6.80 30.75 10.66
N THR A 40 -5.94 30.62 11.66
CA THR A 40 -6.33 30.24 13.02
C THR A 40 -6.33 31.51 13.87
N GLU A 41 -7.49 31.94 14.34
CA GLU A 41 -7.59 32.98 15.38
C GLU A 41 -7.48 32.33 16.76
N ALA A 42 -6.67 32.94 17.63
CA ALA A 42 -6.47 32.52 19.01
C ALA A 42 -7.60 33.05 19.89
N MET A 43 -8.14 32.21 20.78
CA MET A 43 -9.05 32.65 21.83
C MET A 43 -8.26 33.20 23.02
N GLU A 44 -8.53 34.46 23.34
CA GLU A 44 -8.00 35.19 24.49
C GLU A 44 -8.73 34.73 25.77
N SER A 45 -7.97 34.24 26.75
CA SER A 45 -8.50 33.79 28.04
C SER A 45 -8.71 34.99 28.96
N LEU A 46 -9.97 35.33 29.23
CA LEU A 46 -10.34 36.22 30.33
C LEU A 46 -10.43 35.42 31.64
N ASN A 47 -9.72 35.88 32.65
CA ASN A 47 -9.69 35.32 34.00
C ASN A 47 -10.55 36.19 34.94
N PRO A 48 -11.53 35.63 35.67
CA PRO A 48 -12.01 36.23 36.91
C PRO A 48 -11.67 35.37 38.13
N LYS A 49 -11.27 36.07 39.20
CA LYS A 49 -10.89 35.52 40.50
C LYS A 49 -12.09 34.95 41.27
N ALA A 50 -11.75 34.05 42.19
CA ALA A 50 -12.56 33.26 43.10
C ALA A 50 -13.53 34.05 44.00
N GLU A 51 -14.66 33.40 44.32
CA GLU A 51 -15.36 33.46 45.61
C GLU A 51 -16.06 32.11 45.87
N GLU A 52 -15.91 31.58 47.08
CA GLU A 52 -16.55 30.36 47.61
C GLU A 52 -18.03 30.60 47.90
N ASN A 53 -18.91 29.62 47.65
CA ASN A 53 -19.51 28.75 48.67
C ASN A 53 -20.76 27.99 48.14
N SER A 54 -20.89 26.73 48.62
CA SER A 54 -22.12 25.95 48.84
C SER A 54 -23.16 25.68 47.73
N GLY A 55 -23.48 24.39 47.51
CA GLY A 55 -24.89 23.96 47.47
C GLY A 55 -25.45 23.36 46.17
N PHE A 56 -25.40 22.02 46.10
CA PHE A 56 -26.37 21.07 45.52
C PHE A 56 -27.42 21.48 44.44
N LYS A 57 -27.40 20.69 43.34
CA LYS A 57 -28.48 20.02 42.57
C LYS A 57 -28.83 20.46 41.13
N GLU A 58 -28.91 19.39 40.31
CA GLU A 58 -29.72 19.14 39.11
C GLU A 58 -29.33 19.79 37.77
N GLU A 59 -29.08 18.95 36.75
CA GLU A 59 -29.51 19.13 35.34
C GLU A 59 -29.14 17.88 34.53
N GLN A 60 -30.11 17.09 34.07
CA GLN A 60 -30.78 17.17 32.75
C GLN A 60 -29.86 16.94 31.54
N LEU A 61 -30.17 15.87 30.80
CA LEU A 61 -29.60 15.49 29.52
C LEU A 61 -29.86 16.58 28.46
N GLY A 62 -28.82 17.36 28.16
CA GLY A 62 -28.78 18.25 27.01
C GLY A 62 -28.29 17.52 25.75
N VAL A 63 -29.20 17.34 24.79
CA VAL A 63 -28.90 16.91 23.42
C VAL A 63 -28.00 17.96 22.75
N VAL A 64 -26.77 17.60 22.38
CA VAL A 64 -25.93 18.47 21.56
C VAL A 64 -26.36 18.32 20.10
N VAL A 65 -27.17 19.26 19.64
CA VAL A 65 -27.42 19.49 18.22
C VAL A 65 -26.20 20.20 17.64
N VAL A 66 -25.40 19.50 16.85
CA VAL A 66 -24.37 20.12 16.01
C VAL A 66 -25.05 20.88 14.86
N PRO A 67 -24.76 22.17 14.65
CA PRO A 67 -25.36 22.93 13.56
C PRO A 67 -24.81 22.48 12.19
N ALA A 68 -25.70 22.34 11.22
CA ALA A 68 -25.39 22.04 9.83
C ALA A 68 -24.50 23.13 9.23
N MET A 69 -23.34 22.75 8.67
CA MET A 69 -22.55 23.64 7.81
C MET A 69 -23.30 23.86 6.49
N LYS A 70 -23.73 25.10 6.24
CA LYS A 70 -24.20 25.55 4.93
C LYS A 70 -22.99 25.69 4.00
N LEU A 71 -23.04 24.99 2.88
CA LEU A 71 -22.14 25.20 1.74
C LEU A 71 -22.81 26.22 0.80
N GLU A 72 -22.29 27.44 0.73
CA GLU A 72 -22.68 28.40 -0.32
C GLU A 72 -21.70 28.27 -1.50
N VAL A 73 -22.22 27.80 -2.64
CA VAL A 73 -21.54 27.83 -3.93
C VAL A 73 -21.87 29.17 -4.59
N VAL A 74 -20.85 29.99 -4.83
CA VAL A 74 -21.01 31.22 -5.61
C VAL A 74 -20.66 30.90 -7.07
N GLU A 75 -21.69 30.80 -7.92
CA GLU A 75 -21.53 30.81 -9.38
C GLU A 75 -21.39 32.24 -9.89
N THR A 76 -20.42 32.48 -10.79
CA THR A 76 -20.46 33.60 -11.73
C THR A 76 -20.39 33.04 -13.14
N GLY A 77 -21.54 33.07 -13.83
CA GLY A 77 -21.72 32.47 -15.14
C GLY A 77 -21.30 33.34 -16.32
N SER A 78 -21.42 32.78 -17.52
CA SER A 78 -22.11 33.39 -18.66
C SER A 78 -22.38 32.35 -19.75
N PHE A 79 -23.66 32.28 -20.13
CA PHE A 79 -24.22 31.55 -21.26
C PHE A 79 -23.92 32.26 -22.59
N VAL A 80 -23.71 31.50 -23.67
CA VAL A 80 -24.10 31.90 -25.04
C VAL A 80 -24.79 30.69 -25.69
N LYS A 81 -25.91 30.99 -26.37
CA LYS A 81 -26.89 30.09 -26.96
C LYS A 81 -26.62 29.80 -28.45
N ASP A 82 -27.07 28.61 -28.85
CA ASP A 82 -27.63 28.15 -30.13
C ASP A 82 -26.80 28.26 -31.43
N GLU A 83 -26.52 27.09 -32.04
CA GLU A 83 -27.08 26.69 -33.35
C GLU A 83 -26.80 25.20 -33.65
N GLU A 84 -27.86 24.43 -33.93
CA GLU A 84 -27.76 23.14 -34.65
C GLU A 84 -27.59 23.42 -36.15
N PRO A 85 -26.95 22.49 -36.90
CA PRO A 85 -27.76 21.87 -37.94
C PRO A 85 -27.56 20.35 -38.09
N THR A 86 -28.68 19.64 -38.02
CA THR A 86 -29.19 18.60 -38.92
C THR A 86 -28.23 17.63 -39.64
N VAL A 87 -28.40 16.35 -39.27
CA VAL A 87 -28.62 15.14 -40.10
C VAL A 87 -27.78 14.94 -41.37
N GLY A 88 -27.02 13.83 -41.35
CA GLY A 88 -26.55 13.13 -42.53
C GLY A 88 -26.25 11.67 -42.22
N ILE A 89 -27.29 10.83 -42.09
CA ILE A 89 -27.12 9.37 -42.17
C ILE A 89 -26.85 9.05 -43.65
N LYS A 90 -25.65 8.54 -43.93
CA LYS A 90 -25.38 7.74 -45.12
C LYS A 90 -24.74 6.44 -44.65
N THR A 91 -25.53 5.38 -44.75
CA THR A 91 -25.08 3.99 -44.83
C THR A 91 -24.28 3.82 -46.11
N ASP A 92 -23.11 3.20 -46.01
CA ASP A 92 -22.55 2.37 -47.09
C ASP A 92 -21.61 1.33 -46.47
N ASP A 93 -21.76 0.13 -47.01
CA ASP A 93 -21.31 -1.17 -46.54
C ASP A 93 -19.80 -1.42 -46.51
N GLU A 94 -19.45 -2.46 -45.75
CA GLU A 94 -18.30 -3.35 -45.93
C GLU A 94 -17.00 -2.75 -46.50
N ALA A 95 -16.10 -2.33 -45.61
CA ALA A 95 -14.68 -2.68 -45.74
C ALA A 95 -13.92 -2.36 -44.46
N ASN A 96 -12.99 -3.25 -44.13
CA ASN A 96 -11.87 -3.05 -43.22
C ASN A 96 -12.07 -3.46 -41.75
N SER A 97 -12.53 -4.70 -41.56
CA SER A 97 -12.09 -5.56 -40.46
C SER A 97 -10.56 -5.75 -40.51
N ARG A 98 -9.80 -4.78 -39.99
CA ARG A 98 -8.36 -4.87 -39.70
C ARG A 98 -7.92 -3.70 -38.81
N LYS A 99 -8.59 -3.52 -37.66
CA LYS A 99 -8.06 -2.63 -36.60
C LYS A 99 -6.92 -3.35 -35.87
N MET A 100 -5.72 -2.88 -36.19
CA MET A 100 -4.43 -3.14 -35.57
C MET A 100 -4.50 -3.48 -34.07
N VAL A 101 -4.18 -4.73 -33.74
CA VAL A 101 -3.66 -5.07 -32.41
C VAL A 101 -2.31 -4.35 -32.28
N LYS A 102 -2.26 -3.28 -31.48
CA LYS A 102 -0.99 -2.66 -31.08
C LYS A 102 -0.18 -3.72 -30.32
N LYS A 103 0.77 -4.36 -31.00
CA LYS A 103 1.80 -5.18 -30.33
C LYS A 103 2.55 -4.30 -29.33
N SER A 104 2.31 -4.55 -28.04
CA SER A 104 3.13 -4.04 -26.95
C SER A 104 4.60 -4.33 -27.24
N LYS A 105 5.46 -3.32 -27.14
CA LYS A 105 6.91 -3.46 -27.23
C LYS A 105 7.42 -4.11 -25.94
N HIS A 106 7.16 -5.39 -25.76
CA HIS A 106 7.76 -6.14 -24.66
C HIS A 106 9.28 -6.19 -24.86
N ALA A 107 10.04 -5.93 -23.80
CA ALA A 107 11.47 -6.23 -23.79
C ALA A 107 11.64 -7.73 -24.09
N HIS A 108 12.77 -8.11 -24.71
CA HIS A 108 12.98 -9.51 -25.08
C HIS A 108 13.01 -10.38 -23.81
N ALA A 109 12.03 -11.27 -23.69
CA ALA A 109 11.96 -12.20 -22.58
C ALA A 109 13.27 -13.02 -22.44
N PRO A 110 13.75 -13.30 -21.21
CA PRO A 110 14.98 -14.05 -20.99
C PRO A 110 14.94 -15.43 -21.65
N VAL A 111 16.09 -15.91 -22.11
CA VAL A 111 16.22 -17.26 -22.67
C VAL A 111 15.77 -18.30 -21.63
N ASN A 112 15.02 -19.30 -22.06
CA ASN A 112 14.50 -20.40 -21.21
C ASN A 112 13.62 -19.97 -20.03
N TRP A 113 13.11 -18.72 -19.99
CA TRP A 113 12.27 -18.25 -18.87
C TRP A 113 11.07 -19.17 -18.62
N LYS A 114 10.43 -19.65 -19.70
CA LYS A 114 9.23 -20.49 -19.61
C LYS A 114 9.54 -21.88 -19.06
N ALA A 115 10.61 -22.51 -19.54
CA ALA A 115 11.07 -23.79 -19.00
C ALA A 115 11.50 -23.69 -17.52
N MET A 116 12.16 -22.59 -17.13
CA MET A 116 12.48 -22.32 -15.74
C MET A 116 11.22 -22.09 -14.89
N TRP A 117 10.25 -21.33 -15.40
CA TRP A 117 8.95 -21.12 -14.76
C TRP A 117 8.24 -22.45 -14.51
N ASP A 118 8.06 -23.24 -15.56
CA ASP A 118 7.33 -24.52 -15.51
C ASP A 118 8.04 -25.52 -14.59
N GLY A 119 9.38 -25.54 -14.59
CA GLY A 119 10.16 -26.35 -13.65
C GLY A 119 9.99 -25.92 -12.18
N ILE A 120 9.93 -24.60 -11.90
CA ILE A 120 9.63 -24.10 -10.55
C ILE A 120 8.19 -24.44 -10.16
N ALA A 121 7.23 -24.26 -11.07
CA ALA A 121 5.83 -24.62 -10.86
C ALA A 121 5.67 -26.11 -10.56
N GLY A 122 6.38 -26.98 -11.28
CA GLY A 122 6.42 -28.42 -11.02
C GLY A 122 6.93 -28.76 -9.62
N MET A 123 8.06 -28.16 -9.20
CA MET A 123 8.58 -28.31 -7.83
C MET A 123 7.65 -27.75 -6.75
N ARG A 124 6.71 -26.86 -7.12
CA ARG A 124 5.78 -26.18 -6.23
C ARG A 124 4.34 -26.71 -6.33
N ALA A 125 4.12 -27.78 -7.10
CA ALA A 125 2.79 -28.33 -7.37
C ALA A 125 2.04 -28.73 -6.08
N GLU A 126 2.74 -29.26 -5.08
CA GLU A 126 2.17 -29.69 -3.81
C GLU A 126 1.80 -28.53 -2.86
N LYS A 127 2.23 -27.29 -3.14
CA LYS A 127 1.95 -26.12 -2.29
C LYS A 127 2.27 -26.34 -0.79
N SER A 128 3.45 -26.88 -0.51
CA SER A 128 3.88 -27.30 0.83
C SER A 128 4.71 -26.25 1.61
N ALA A 129 4.83 -25.03 1.11
CA ALA A 129 5.60 -23.97 1.78
C ALA A 129 4.73 -23.18 2.77
N ALA A 130 5.38 -22.45 3.67
CA ALA A 130 4.67 -21.64 4.65
C ALA A 130 3.74 -20.61 3.99
N VAL A 131 4.18 -19.97 2.89
CA VAL A 131 3.37 -18.99 2.17
C VAL A 131 2.04 -19.56 1.65
N ASP A 132 1.97 -20.85 1.36
CA ASP A 132 0.75 -21.48 0.81
C ASP A 132 -0.37 -21.58 1.85
N ALA A 133 -0.01 -21.80 3.13
CA ALA A 133 -0.98 -21.93 4.22
C ALA A 133 -1.10 -20.65 5.06
N GLN A 134 -0.07 -19.80 5.05
CA GLN A 134 0.12 -18.71 6.01
C GLN A 134 0.44 -17.36 5.32
N GLY A 135 0.43 -17.33 3.99
CA GLY A 135 0.62 -16.10 3.21
C GLY A 135 -0.55 -15.12 3.36
N CYS A 136 -0.35 -13.86 2.94
CA CYS A 136 -1.36 -12.81 3.12
C CYS A 136 -2.68 -13.12 2.40
N GLU A 137 -2.63 -13.85 1.28
CA GLU A 137 -3.81 -14.25 0.52
C GLU A 137 -4.76 -15.17 1.29
N THR A 138 -4.24 -15.96 2.23
CA THR A 138 -5.05 -16.92 2.99
C THR A 138 -5.96 -16.26 4.03
N PHE A 139 -5.77 -14.96 4.29
CA PHE A 139 -6.63 -14.16 5.17
C PHE A 139 -7.81 -13.50 4.45
N ASN A 140 -7.98 -13.70 3.15
CA ASN A 140 -9.19 -13.28 2.42
C ASN A 140 -10.34 -14.28 2.63
N ASP A 141 -10.79 -14.41 3.87
CA ASP A 141 -11.81 -15.38 4.28
C ASP A 141 -13.18 -15.03 3.68
N MET A 142 -13.63 -15.84 2.73
CA MET A 142 -14.86 -15.58 1.98
C MET A 142 -16.13 -15.72 2.81
N THR A 143 -16.06 -16.30 4.02
CA THR A 143 -17.21 -16.42 4.93
C THR A 143 -17.47 -15.15 5.74
N LEU A 144 -16.54 -14.19 5.72
CA LEU A 144 -16.68 -12.91 6.40
C LEU A 144 -17.25 -11.85 5.46
N ASP A 145 -17.84 -10.81 6.06
CA ASP A 145 -18.29 -9.64 5.32
C ASP A 145 -17.15 -9.04 4.48
N PRO A 146 -17.43 -8.59 3.23
CA PRO A 146 -16.38 -8.15 2.33
C PRO A 146 -15.43 -7.09 2.91
N PRO A 147 -15.89 -6.04 3.63
CA PRO A 147 -14.98 -5.07 4.25
C PRO A 147 -14.06 -5.71 5.31
N VAL A 148 -14.60 -6.64 6.12
CA VAL A 148 -13.85 -7.29 7.20
C VAL A 148 -12.76 -8.19 6.64
N ARG A 149 -13.04 -9.05 5.66
CA ARG A 149 -12.00 -9.91 5.06
C ARG A 149 -10.92 -9.12 4.33
N ARG A 150 -11.29 -8.02 3.65
CA ARG A 150 -10.31 -7.13 3.00
C ARG A 150 -9.42 -6.44 4.03
N PHE A 151 -10.00 -6.01 5.15
CA PHE A 151 -9.23 -5.48 6.27
C PHE A 151 -8.27 -6.53 6.84
N HIS A 152 -8.67 -7.80 6.95
CA HIS A 152 -7.78 -8.88 7.39
C HIS A 152 -6.57 -9.05 6.48
N VAL A 153 -6.77 -9.01 5.15
CA VAL A 153 -5.68 -9.03 4.16
C VAL A 153 -4.74 -7.84 4.34
N LEU A 154 -5.27 -6.63 4.50
CA LEU A 154 -4.47 -5.42 4.71
C LEU A 154 -3.62 -5.54 5.98
N VAL A 155 -4.22 -5.92 7.11
CA VAL A 155 -3.50 -6.09 8.38
C VAL A 155 -2.44 -7.18 8.27
N ALA A 156 -2.76 -8.34 7.67
CA ALA A 156 -1.77 -9.39 7.42
C ALA A 156 -0.58 -8.87 6.61
N CYS A 157 -0.84 -8.08 5.57
CA CYS A 157 0.19 -7.48 4.73
C CYS A 157 1.06 -6.47 5.50
N MET A 158 0.46 -5.63 6.36
CA MET A 158 1.20 -4.68 7.22
C MET A 158 2.11 -5.44 8.19
N LEU A 159 1.61 -6.52 8.80
CA LEU A 159 2.36 -7.37 9.72
C LEU A 159 3.48 -8.16 9.04
N SER A 160 3.33 -8.53 7.77
CA SER A 160 4.29 -9.37 7.04
C SER A 160 5.64 -8.69 6.78
N SER A 161 5.71 -7.35 6.83
CA SER A 161 6.97 -6.64 6.61
C SER A 161 8.05 -7.07 7.61
N GLN A 162 9.17 -7.59 7.09
CA GLN A 162 10.29 -8.08 7.91
C GLN A 162 9.85 -9.09 8.99
N THR A 163 8.85 -9.94 8.68
CA THR A 163 8.32 -10.96 9.58
C THR A 163 8.00 -12.22 8.78
N LYS A 164 8.35 -13.39 9.31
CA LYS A 164 8.09 -14.68 8.63
C LYS A 164 6.60 -15.02 8.65
N ASP A 165 6.09 -15.66 7.60
CA ASP A 165 4.68 -16.02 7.47
C ASP A 165 4.10 -16.76 8.69
N PRO A 166 4.77 -17.77 9.31
CA PRO A 166 4.23 -18.42 10.51
C PRO A 166 4.05 -17.47 11.70
N VAL A 167 4.93 -16.47 11.84
CA VAL A 167 4.87 -15.48 12.92
C VAL A 167 3.73 -14.49 12.66
N THR A 168 3.58 -14.05 11.40
CA THR A 168 2.45 -13.22 10.97
C THR A 168 1.13 -13.95 11.20
N ALA A 169 1.03 -15.21 10.79
CA ALA A 169 -0.19 -16.00 10.95
C ALA A 169 -0.58 -16.23 12.41
N ALA A 170 0.40 -16.48 13.29
CA ALA A 170 0.12 -16.57 14.73
C ALA A 170 -0.42 -15.25 15.31
N ALA A 171 0.10 -14.10 14.85
CA ALA A 171 -0.40 -12.79 15.25
C ALA A 171 -1.81 -12.52 14.71
N MET A 172 -2.05 -12.81 13.43
CA MET A 172 -3.39 -12.74 12.83
C MET A 172 -4.40 -13.62 13.56
N GLY A 173 -4.01 -14.82 13.99
CA GLY A 173 -4.86 -15.70 14.80
C GLY A 173 -5.31 -15.05 16.10
N ARG A 174 -4.40 -14.41 16.84
CA ARG A 174 -4.73 -13.67 18.07
C ARG A 174 -5.63 -12.47 17.81
N LEU A 175 -5.36 -11.70 16.74
CA LEU A 175 -6.21 -10.57 16.36
C LEU A 175 -7.62 -11.02 15.96
N ARG A 176 -7.74 -12.10 15.17
CA ARG A 176 -9.04 -12.68 14.79
C ARG A 176 -9.81 -13.15 16.02
N ALA A 177 -9.15 -13.81 16.98
CA ALA A 177 -9.77 -14.23 18.23
C ALA A 177 -10.26 -13.05 19.09
N HIS A 178 -9.62 -11.88 18.98
CA HIS A 178 -10.08 -10.63 19.61
C HIS A 178 -11.23 -9.95 18.83
N GLY A 179 -11.54 -10.40 17.62
CA GLY A 179 -12.52 -9.79 16.72
C GLY A 179 -11.89 -8.69 15.88
N LEU A 180 -11.15 -9.06 14.84
CA LEU A 180 -10.40 -8.11 13.99
C LEU A 180 -11.33 -7.30 13.06
N THR A 181 -11.71 -6.09 13.48
CA THR A 181 -12.45 -5.09 12.69
C THR A 181 -11.80 -3.71 12.85
N VAL A 182 -12.19 -2.72 12.03
CA VAL A 182 -11.70 -1.34 12.16
C VAL A 182 -12.06 -0.77 13.53
N GLU A 183 -13.29 -1.01 13.98
CA GLU A 183 -13.85 -0.51 15.23
C GLU A 183 -13.14 -1.12 16.44
N SER A 184 -12.89 -2.44 16.45
CA SER A 184 -12.21 -3.09 17.56
C SER A 184 -10.75 -2.66 17.67
N MET A 185 -10.07 -2.45 16.53
CA MET A 185 -8.69 -1.96 16.51
C MET A 185 -8.57 -0.50 16.96
N LEU A 186 -9.62 0.31 16.80
CA LEU A 186 -9.71 1.66 17.37
C LEU A 186 -10.03 1.65 18.86
N ALA A 187 -10.86 0.72 19.32
CA ALA A 187 -11.28 0.63 20.73
C ALA A 187 -10.17 0.10 21.65
N ILE A 188 -9.29 -0.77 21.15
CA ILE A 188 -8.20 -1.33 21.96
C ILE A 188 -7.09 -0.30 22.22
N LYS A 189 -6.45 -0.37 23.40
CA LYS A 189 -5.26 0.45 23.68
C LYS A 189 -4.08 -0.01 22.81
N GLN A 190 -3.30 0.94 22.30
CA GLN A 190 -2.13 0.64 21.46
C GLN A 190 -1.15 -0.37 22.10
N ALA A 191 -0.94 -0.28 23.43
CA ALA A 191 -0.04 -1.17 24.16
C ALA A 191 -0.54 -2.63 24.16
N ASP A 192 -1.85 -2.83 24.30
CA ASP A 192 -2.48 -4.16 24.30
C ASP A 192 -2.48 -4.76 22.88
N LEU A 193 -2.76 -3.93 21.86
CA LEU A 193 -2.59 -4.32 20.46
C LEU A 193 -1.14 -4.74 20.19
N ALA A 194 -0.17 -3.92 20.60
CA ALA A 194 1.26 -4.23 20.46
C ALA A 194 1.65 -5.55 21.16
N ALA A 195 1.07 -5.84 22.33
CA ALA A 195 1.28 -7.11 23.03
C ALA A 195 0.74 -8.29 22.22
N MET A 196 -0.45 -8.18 21.63
CA MET A 196 -1.02 -9.21 20.74
C MET A 196 -0.19 -9.44 19.47
N LEU A 197 0.58 -8.46 19.02
CA LEU A 197 1.44 -8.61 17.85
C LEU A 197 2.75 -9.37 18.12
N ARG A 198 3.18 -9.58 19.37
CA ARG A 198 4.48 -10.26 19.64
C ARG A 198 4.50 -11.71 19.13
N PRO A 199 5.58 -12.20 18.50
CA PRO A 199 6.90 -11.59 18.32
C PRO A 199 7.11 -10.94 16.94
N VAL A 200 6.07 -10.41 16.29
CA VAL A 200 6.19 -9.71 15.00
C VAL A 200 7.26 -8.61 15.11
N GLY A 201 8.13 -8.51 14.09
CA GLY A 201 9.16 -7.48 14.06
C GLY A 201 8.56 -6.08 14.04
N PHE A 202 9.11 -5.15 14.83
CA PHE A 202 8.62 -3.76 14.95
C PHE A 202 7.15 -3.66 15.42
N PHE A 203 6.68 -4.60 16.24
CA PHE A 203 5.29 -4.68 16.71
C PHE A 203 4.73 -3.37 17.29
N ASN A 204 5.53 -2.58 18.03
CA ASN A 204 5.09 -1.28 18.56
C ASN A 204 4.71 -0.29 17.45
N ASN A 205 5.54 -0.17 16.42
CA ASN A 205 5.28 0.72 15.30
C ASN A 205 4.12 0.20 14.43
N LYS A 206 4.03 -1.11 14.25
CA LYS A 206 2.93 -1.74 13.51
C LYS A 206 1.59 -1.54 14.20
N ALA A 207 1.51 -1.70 15.52
CA ALA A 207 0.30 -1.40 16.29
C ALA A 207 -0.15 0.05 16.08
N LYS A 208 0.80 1.01 16.18
CA LYS A 208 0.53 2.42 15.88
C LYS A 208 -0.01 2.63 14.46
N TYR A 209 0.63 2.06 13.44
CA TYR A 209 0.20 2.23 12.05
C TYR A 209 -1.15 1.58 11.76
N ILE A 210 -1.45 0.43 12.38
CA ILE A 210 -2.77 -0.20 12.26
C ILE A 210 -3.85 0.73 12.80
N GLN A 211 -3.68 1.31 14.00
CA GLN A 211 -4.67 2.22 14.56
C GLN A 211 -4.85 3.50 13.74
N GLN A 212 -3.74 4.09 13.27
CA GLN A 212 -3.80 5.25 12.39
C GLN A 212 -4.51 4.92 11.07
N THR A 213 -4.25 3.74 10.51
CA THR A 213 -4.96 3.24 9.32
C THR A 213 -6.45 3.12 9.62
N CYS A 214 -6.83 2.48 10.74
CA CYS A 214 -8.24 2.31 11.12
C CYS A 214 -8.97 3.65 11.26
N ALA A 215 -8.32 4.67 11.83
CA ALA A 215 -8.90 6.01 11.93
C ALA A 215 -9.16 6.63 10.55
N THR A 216 -8.24 6.45 9.59
CA THR A 216 -8.42 6.86 8.20
C THR A 216 -9.54 6.08 7.52
N LEU A 217 -9.63 4.76 7.73
CA LEU A 217 -10.67 3.92 7.14
C LEU A 217 -12.07 4.30 7.65
N GLN A 218 -12.21 4.51 8.96
CA GLN A 218 -13.47 4.93 9.56
C GLN A 218 -13.93 6.29 9.03
N SER A 219 -13.02 7.26 8.91
CA SER A 219 -13.36 8.64 8.51
C SER A 219 -13.59 8.81 7.02
N LEU A 220 -12.83 8.12 6.16
CA LEU A 220 -12.84 8.38 4.70
C LEU A 220 -13.39 7.23 3.86
N TYR A 221 -13.46 6.01 4.40
CA TYR A 221 -13.75 4.81 3.62
C TYR A 221 -14.84 3.92 4.24
N GLN A 222 -15.66 4.48 5.14
CA GLN A 222 -16.78 3.74 5.77
C GLN A 222 -16.33 2.40 6.39
N SER A 223 -15.17 2.39 7.05
CA SER A 223 -14.54 1.20 7.64
C SER A 223 -14.15 0.08 6.65
N ASP A 224 -14.10 0.36 5.35
CA ASP A 224 -13.50 -0.52 4.34
C ASP A 224 -12.10 -0.01 3.93
N ILE A 225 -11.33 -0.84 3.24
CA ILE A 225 -10.04 -0.43 2.68
C ILE A 225 -10.24 0.30 1.33
N PRO A 226 -9.31 1.17 0.90
CA PRO A 226 -9.37 1.77 -0.43
C PRO A 226 -9.34 0.71 -1.55
N SER A 227 -10.14 0.94 -2.60
CA SER A 227 -10.21 0.09 -3.80
C SER A 227 -9.23 0.48 -4.91
N THR A 228 -8.32 1.42 -4.63
CA THR A 228 -7.31 1.92 -5.57
C THR A 228 -5.91 1.75 -4.99
N TYR A 229 -4.93 1.59 -5.87
CA TYR A 229 -3.52 1.49 -5.48
C TYR A 229 -3.05 2.76 -4.76
N GLU A 230 -3.37 3.93 -5.29
CA GLU A 230 -3.01 5.23 -4.72
C GLU A 230 -3.62 5.43 -3.33
N GLY A 231 -4.88 5.02 -3.15
CA GLY A 231 -5.55 5.06 -1.86
C GLY A 231 -4.86 4.18 -0.82
N LEU A 232 -4.46 2.97 -1.21
CA LEU A 232 -3.73 2.05 -0.31
C LEU A 232 -2.34 2.59 0.05
N VAL A 233 -1.57 3.12 -0.91
CA VAL A 233 -0.24 3.71 -0.64
C VAL A 233 -0.33 4.95 0.26
N ALA A 234 -1.45 5.67 0.24
CA ALA A 234 -1.68 6.81 1.13
C ALA A 234 -1.88 6.42 2.60
N LEU A 235 -2.13 5.13 2.90
CA LEU A 235 -2.34 4.67 4.27
C LEU A 235 -1.03 4.64 5.07
N PRO A 236 -1.06 5.01 6.37
CA PRO A 236 0.13 4.97 7.23
C PRO A 236 0.76 3.58 7.30
N GLY A 237 2.05 3.48 6.96
CA GLY A 237 2.80 2.23 7.02
C GLY A 237 2.57 1.28 5.84
N VAL A 238 1.79 1.67 4.82
CA VAL A 238 1.56 0.88 3.61
C VAL A 238 2.45 1.40 2.48
N GLY A 239 3.40 0.56 2.04
CA GLY A 239 4.29 0.88 0.91
C GLY A 239 3.79 0.31 -0.44
N PRO A 240 4.47 0.64 -1.55
CA PRO A 240 4.13 0.16 -2.91
C PRO A 240 3.86 -1.35 -2.99
N LYS A 241 4.78 -2.19 -2.50
CA LYS A 241 4.63 -3.65 -2.46
C LYS A 241 3.35 -4.09 -1.74
N MET A 242 3.07 -3.46 -0.59
CA MET A 242 1.90 -3.81 0.21
C MET A 242 0.60 -3.44 -0.49
N ALA A 243 0.55 -2.27 -1.12
CA ALA A 243 -0.59 -1.85 -1.93
C ALA A 243 -0.81 -2.80 -3.12
N THR A 244 0.24 -3.15 -3.87
CA THR A 244 0.15 -4.12 -4.97
C THR A 244 -0.35 -5.49 -4.50
N LEU A 245 0.18 -5.99 -3.38
CA LEU A 245 -0.26 -7.27 -2.81
C LEU A 245 -1.72 -7.20 -2.36
N THR A 246 -2.10 -6.13 -1.66
CA THR A 246 -3.47 -5.96 -1.15
C THR A 246 -4.46 -5.83 -2.31
N MET A 247 -4.16 -5.06 -3.36
CA MET A 247 -4.99 -5.00 -4.58
C MET A 247 -5.22 -6.38 -5.20
N SER A 248 -4.16 -7.19 -5.29
CA SER A 248 -4.25 -8.54 -5.83
C SER A 248 -5.08 -9.46 -4.93
N CYS A 249 -4.80 -9.50 -3.63
CA CYS A 249 -5.40 -10.47 -2.70
C CYS A 249 -6.82 -10.09 -2.26
N ALA A 250 -7.07 -8.81 -1.92
CA ALA A 250 -8.35 -8.35 -1.37
C ALA A 250 -9.36 -7.94 -2.45
N TRP A 251 -8.88 -7.40 -3.57
CA TRP A 251 -9.74 -6.88 -4.65
C TRP A 251 -9.74 -7.76 -5.90
N ASN A 252 -8.97 -8.85 -5.93
CA ASN A 252 -8.75 -9.67 -7.11
C ASN A 252 -8.33 -8.83 -8.34
N ASN A 253 -7.53 -7.78 -8.09
CA ASN A 253 -7.13 -6.82 -9.09
C ASN A 253 -5.59 -6.74 -9.16
N THR A 254 -5.01 -7.45 -10.11
CA THR A 254 -3.56 -7.45 -10.35
C THR A 254 -3.15 -6.18 -11.11
N VAL A 255 -2.76 -5.16 -10.33
CA VAL A 255 -2.26 -3.87 -10.81
C VAL A 255 -0.76 -3.87 -11.12
N GLY A 256 -0.02 -4.88 -10.67
CA GLY A 256 1.42 -5.02 -10.88
C GLY A 256 1.99 -6.27 -10.22
N ILE A 257 3.28 -6.52 -10.44
CA ILE A 257 4.00 -7.66 -9.84
C ILE A 257 4.39 -7.31 -8.40
N CYS A 258 4.00 -8.15 -7.44
CA CYS A 258 4.41 -7.99 -6.05
C CYS A 258 5.86 -8.48 -5.86
N VAL A 259 6.82 -7.55 -5.78
CA VAL A 259 8.23 -7.89 -5.58
C VAL A 259 8.62 -7.74 -4.11
N ASP A 260 8.94 -8.86 -3.47
CA ASP A 260 9.53 -8.92 -2.14
C ASP A 260 11.00 -9.38 -2.20
N ILE A 261 11.59 -9.70 -1.04
CA ILE A 261 12.97 -10.17 -0.97
C ILE A 261 13.20 -11.52 -1.68
N HIS A 262 12.16 -12.36 -1.81
CA HIS A 262 12.25 -13.65 -2.50
C HIS A 262 12.20 -13.43 -4.01
N VAL A 263 11.17 -12.73 -4.48
CA VAL A 263 11.00 -12.40 -5.91
C VAL A 263 12.22 -11.63 -6.42
N HIS A 264 12.66 -10.60 -5.69
CA HIS A 264 13.83 -9.82 -6.08
C HIS A 264 15.09 -10.69 -6.21
N ARG A 265 15.41 -11.47 -5.16
CA ARG A 265 16.61 -12.33 -5.15
C ARG A 265 16.55 -13.39 -6.25
N ILE A 266 15.42 -14.07 -6.39
CA ILE A 266 15.29 -15.21 -7.30
C ILE A 266 15.23 -14.73 -8.74
N ALA A 267 14.50 -13.66 -9.05
CA ALA A 267 14.50 -13.06 -10.38
C ALA A 267 15.92 -12.68 -10.83
N ASN A 268 16.73 -12.09 -9.95
CA ASN A 268 18.13 -11.79 -10.26
C ASN A 268 18.98 -13.07 -10.42
N ARG A 269 18.79 -14.11 -9.58
CA ARG A 269 19.50 -15.39 -9.72
C ARG A 269 19.19 -16.11 -11.04
N LEU A 270 17.93 -16.08 -11.47
CA LEU A 270 17.46 -16.68 -12.72
C LEU A 270 17.84 -15.84 -13.96
N GLY A 271 18.37 -14.63 -13.78
CA GLY A 271 18.65 -13.71 -14.89
C GLY A 271 17.39 -13.07 -15.49
N TRP A 272 16.27 -13.12 -14.77
CA TRP A 272 14.99 -12.49 -15.12
C TRP A 272 14.98 -10.98 -14.91
N ALA A 273 15.85 -10.50 -14.02
CA ALA A 273 16.11 -9.09 -13.76
C ALA A 273 17.62 -8.87 -13.56
N LYS A 274 18.09 -7.65 -13.82
CA LYS A 274 19.48 -7.21 -13.67
C LYS A 274 19.55 -5.97 -12.77
N THR A 275 19.10 -6.14 -11.53
CA THR A 275 18.91 -5.05 -10.57
C THR A 275 19.82 -5.14 -9.34
N TRP A 276 20.61 -6.21 -9.19
CA TRP A 276 21.63 -6.23 -8.15
C TRP A 276 22.68 -5.12 -8.34
N ALA A 277 23.01 -4.43 -7.24
CA ALA A 277 24.06 -3.43 -7.24
C ALA A 277 25.46 -4.09 -7.35
N LYS A 278 26.44 -3.34 -7.84
CA LYS A 278 27.86 -3.71 -7.72
C LYS A 278 28.17 -3.88 -6.22
N GLY A 279 28.49 -5.10 -5.80
CA GLY A 279 28.70 -5.46 -4.39
C GLY A 279 27.65 -6.41 -3.78
N GLY A 280 26.70 -6.92 -4.59
CA GLY A 280 25.81 -8.03 -4.19
C GLY A 280 24.58 -7.61 -3.38
N LYS A 281 24.51 -6.38 -2.88
CA LYS A 281 23.34 -5.92 -2.13
C LYS A 281 22.13 -5.72 -3.04
N SER A 282 21.01 -6.34 -2.67
CA SER A 282 19.67 -6.07 -3.19
C SER A 282 19.38 -4.58 -3.08
N GLN A 283 19.36 -3.87 -4.21
CA GLN A 283 18.93 -2.48 -4.25
C GLN A 283 17.86 -2.37 -5.33
N ASP A 284 16.72 -1.82 -4.91
CA ASP A 284 15.58 -1.47 -5.76
C ASP A 284 14.66 -2.62 -6.24
N PRO A 285 13.78 -3.13 -5.34
CA PRO A 285 12.67 -4.01 -5.71
C PRO A 285 11.70 -3.40 -6.74
N GLU A 286 11.55 -2.07 -6.76
CA GLU A 286 10.69 -1.38 -7.72
C GLU A 286 11.26 -1.45 -9.14
N LYS A 287 12.58 -1.36 -9.28
CA LYS A 287 13.26 -1.62 -10.57
C LYS A 287 13.05 -3.05 -11.03
N THR A 288 13.14 -4.03 -10.13
CA THR A 288 12.85 -5.44 -10.49
C THR A 288 11.42 -5.60 -10.95
N ARG A 289 10.46 -4.95 -10.29
CA ARG A 289 9.06 -4.98 -10.70
C ARG A 289 8.93 -4.52 -12.15
N LYS A 290 9.46 -3.34 -12.46
CA LYS A 290 9.42 -2.77 -13.82
C LYS A 290 10.06 -3.70 -14.86
N GLU A 291 11.27 -4.21 -14.58
CA GLU A 291 11.94 -5.13 -15.50
C GLU A 291 11.15 -6.41 -15.73
N LEU A 292 10.50 -6.98 -14.69
CA LEU A 292 9.64 -8.15 -14.86
C LEU A 292 8.37 -7.80 -15.65
N GLU A 293 7.70 -6.68 -15.34
CA GLU A 293 6.48 -6.22 -16.01
C GLU A 293 6.72 -5.90 -17.50
N ASP A 294 7.95 -5.53 -17.88
CA ASP A 294 8.31 -5.21 -19.27
C ASP A 294 8.24 -6.43 -20.20
N TRP A 295 8.46 -7.65 -19.70
CA TRP A 295 8.53 -8.86 -20.55
C TRP A 295 7.67 -10.04 -20.08
N LEU A 296 7.34 -10.16 -18.79
CA LEU A 296 6.57 -11.29 -18.26
C LEU A 296 5.10 -11.15 -18.69
N PRO A 297 4.50 -12.18 -19.30
CA PRO A 297 3.07 -12.16 -19.65
C PRO A 297 2.17 -11.89 -18.44
N ARG A 298 1.11 -11.11 -18.65
CA ARG A 298 0.27 -10.56 -17.57
C ARG A 298 -0.43 -11.64 -16.74
N GLU A 299 -0.72 -12.78 -17.35
CA GLU A 299 -1.29 -13.96 -16.69
C GLU A 299 -0.42 -14.48 -15.53
N HIS A 300 0.89 -14.26 -15.58
CA HIS A 300 1.82 -14.72 -14.54
C HIS A 300 2.01 -13.71 -13.39
N TRP A 301 1.48 -12.48 -13.51
CA TRP A 301 1.75 -11.41 -12.55
C TRP A 301 1.14 -11.68 -11.16
N HIS A 302 -0.01 -12.35 -11.13
CA HIS A 302 -0.67 -12.71 -9.88
C HIS A 302 0.11 -13.80 -9.13
N GLU A 303 0.49 -14.87 -9.84
CA GLU A 303 1.05 -16.09 -9.24
C GLU A 303 2.56 -16.03 -8.94
N ILE A 304 3.32 -15.15 -9.61
CA ILE A 304 4.79 -15.10 -9.46
C ILE A 304 5.24 -14.89 -8.01
N ASN A 305 4.51 -14.11 -7.21
CA ASN A 305 4.91 -13.84 -5.84
C ASN A 305 4.88 -15.11 -4.99
N VAL A 306 3.72 -15.78 -4.90
CA VAL A 306 3.56 -17.00 -4.10
C VAL A 306 4.46 -18.12 -4.62
N LEU A 307 4.58 -18.24 -5.94
CA LEU A 307 5.46 -19.21 -6.59
C LEU A 307 6.93 -19.06 -6.13
N LEU A 308 7.48 -17.85 -6.26
CA LEU A 308 8.89 -17.60 -5.95
C LEU A 308 9.14 -17.48 -4.44
N VAL A 309 8.18 -17.01 -3.65
CA VAL A 309 8.29 -16.99 -2.18
C VAL A 309 8.44 -18.42 -1.67
N GLY A 310 7.53 -19.33 -2.03
CA GLY A 310 7.59 -20.71 -1.58
C GLY A 310 8.83 -21.44 -2.09
N PHE A 311 9.20 -21.23 -3.36
CA PHE A 311 10.45 -21.76 -3.90
C PHE A 311 11.69 -21.25 -3.13
N GLY A 312 11.69 -19.97 -2.75
CA GLY A 312 12.75 -19.36 -1.95
C GLY A 312 12.77 -19.77 -0.47
N GLN A 313 11.63 -20.20 0.08
CA GLN A 313 11.53 -20.71 1.45
C GLN A 313 12.09 -22.15 1.56
N GLN A 314 11.89 -22.98 0.53
CA GLN A 314 12.22 -24.41 0.57
C GLN A 314 13.55 -24.77 -0.11
N LEU A 315 13.89 -24.09 -1.22
CA LEU A 315 14.91 -24.56 -2.17
C LEU A 315 15.93 -23.47 -2.53
N CYS A 316 15.49 -22.33 -3.08
CA CYS A 316 16.36 -21.21 -3.44
C CYS A 316 16.56 -20.22 -2.26
N THR A 317 17.06 -20.75 -1.15
CA THR A 317 17.29 -20.01 0.10
C THR A 317 18.33 -18.90 -0.07
N PRO A 318 18.30 -17.84 0.76
CA PRO A 318 19.29 -16.76 0.68
C PRO A 318 20.73 -17.28 0.82
N LEU A 319 20.97 -18.13 1.82
CA LEU A 319 22.26 -18.76 2.08
C LEU A 319 22.18 -20.24 1.71
N ARG A 320 23.17 -20.70 0.93
CA ARG A 320 23.32 -22.11 0.49
C ARG A 320 22.03 -22.67 -0.17
N PRO A 321 21.62 -22.14 -1.34
CA PRO A 321 20.49 -22.70 -2.07
C PRO A 321 20.75 -24.17 -2.43
N LYS A 322 19.70 -24.99 -2.41
CA LYS A 322 19.78 -26.44 -2.66
C LYS A 322 19.83 -26.74 -4.17
N CYS A 323 20.87 -26.26 -4.86
CA CYS A 323 20.99 -26.39 -6.32
C CYS A 323 21.04 -27.85 -6.78
N ASP A 324 21.59 -28.76 -5.98
CA ASP A 324 21.66 -30.20 -6.29
C ASP A 324 20.26 -30.82 -6.45
N SER A 325 19.29 -30.36 -5.65
CA SER A 325 17.90 -30.85 -5.70
C SER A 325 16.98 -29.96 -6.55
N CYS A 326 17.53 -28.99 -7.29
CA CYS A 326 16.76 -28.05 -8.08
C CYS A 326 16.59 -28.55 -9.52
N ALA A 327 15.36 -28.84 -9.94
CA ALA A 327 15.07 -29.37 -11.28
C ALA A 327 15.53 -28.45 -12.44
N ILE A 328 15.68 -27.15 -12.18
CA ILE A 328 16.08 -26.15 -13.18
C ILE A 328 17.56 -25.74 -13.07
N ASN A 329 18.38 -26.48 -12.31
CA ASN A 329 19.79 -26.13 -12.10
C ASN A 329 20.60 -26.01 -13.40
N HIS A 330 20.31 -26.84 -14.40
CA HIS A 330 20.93 -26.86 -15.72
C HIS A 330 20.54 -25.65 -16.60
N LEU A 331 19.45 -24.97 -16.28
CA LEU A 331 19.00 -23.73 -16.95
C LEU A 331 19.41 -22.46 -16.19
N CYS A 332 19.61 -22.57 -14.88
CA CYS A 332 19.80 -21.42 -14.00
C CYS A 332 21.24 -20.87 -14.09
N PRO A 333 21.44 -19.60 -14.49
CA PRO A 333 22.77 -19.02 -14.63
C PRO A 333 23.50 -18.82 -13.30
N SER A 334 22.82 -18.96 -12.16
CA SER A 334 23.39 -18.84 -10.83
C SER A 334 23.54 -20.16 -10.08
N ALA A 335 23.18 -21.29 -10.68
CA ALA A 335 23.33 -22.60 -10.04
C ALA A 335 24.81 -22.87 -9.69
N PHE A 336 25.03 -23.46 -8.50
CA PHE A 336 26.36 -23.83 -7.97
C PHE A 336 27.38 -22.69 -7.80
N LYS A 337 27.02 -21.45 -8.11
CA LYS A 337 27.85 -20.28 -7.81
C LYS A 337 27.79 -19.99 -6.31
N LYS A 338 28.91 -19.52 -5.73
CA LYS A 338 28.92 -19.00 -4.36
C LYS A 338 27.80 -17.97 -4.22
N ALA A 339 26.90 -18.17 -3.26
CA ALA A 339 25.76 -17.30 -3.07
C ALA A 339 26.26 -15.86 -2.89
N SER A 340 25.88 -14.96 -3.80
CA SER A 340 26.04 -13.53 -3.58
C SER A 340 25.15 -13.14 -2.39
N PRO A 341 25.69 -12.39 -1.39
CA PRO A 341 25.00 -12.06 -0.13
C PRO A 341 23.62 -11.43 -0.32
#